data_AF-A0A261CBJ2-F1
#
_entry.id   AF-A0A261CBJ2-F1
#
_cell.length_a   1.000
_cell.length_b   1.000
_cell.length_c   1.000
_cell.angle_alpha   90.00
_cell.angle_beta   90.00
_cell.angle_gamma   90.00
#
_symmetry.space_group_name_H-M   'P 1'
#
loop_
_entity.id
_entity.type
_entity.pdbx_description
1 polymer ?
#
loop_
_entity_poly.entity_id
_entity_poly.type
_entity_poly.pdbx_seq_one_letter_code
_entity_poly.pdbx_strand_id
1 'polypeptide(L)'
;MWNDEKEHLDTMERLAAKHNVPHTVFSPIFSVAAYALGVGTALLGKESAMACTVAVEELIGQHYNEQLKELLADDPETHKELLKTLTRLRDEELHHHDTGVEHDGLKVSAL
;
A
#
# COMPACT_ATOMS: atom_id res chain seq x y z
N MET A 1 -8.26 1.80 7.51
CA MET A 1 -7.93 0.48 6.93
C MET A 1 -9.00 0.01 5.96
N TRP A 2 -9.89 -0.94 6.24
CA TRP A 2 -10.65 -1.64 5.17
C TRP A 2 -11.41 -0.78 4.14
N ASN A 3 -12.09 0.29 4.57
CA ASN A 3 -12.78 1.17 3.63
C ASN A 3 -11.80 2.02 2.81
N ASP A 4 -10.71 2.46 3.44
CA ASP A 4 -9.65 3.24 2.80
C ASP A 4 -8.95 2.38 1.72
N GLU A 5 -8.55 1.16 2.07
CA GLU A 5 -7.92 0.18 1.16
C GLU A 5 -8.76 -0.11 -0.09
N LYS A 6 -10.09 -0.18 0.07
CA LYS A 6 -11.01 -0.32 -1.06
C LYS A 6 -10.99 0.91 -1.97
N GLU A 7 -10.97 2.10 -1.37
CA GLU A 7 -10.87 3.34 -2.12
C GLU A 7 -9.51 3.48 -2.81
N HIS A 8 -8.43 3.02 -2.17
CA HIS A 8 -7.09 2.97 -2.74
C HIS A 8 -7.05 2.10 -3.99
N LEU A 9 -7.53 0.85 -3.88
CA LEU A 9 -7.62 -0.09 -5.00
C LEU A 9 -8.42 0.51 -6.17
N ASP A 10 -9.62 1.00 -5.89
CA ASP A 10 -10.50 1.61 -6.89
C ASP A 10 -9.87 2.87 -7.53
N THR A 11 -9.12 3.65 -6.77
CA THR A 11 -8.35 4.78 -7.29
C THR A 11 -7.24 4.33 -8.23
N MET A 12 -6.48 3.30 -7.85
CA MET A 12 -5.40 2.76 -8.68
C MET A 12 -5.91 2.09 -9.95
N GLU A 13 -6.99 1.31 -9.87
CA GLU A 13 -7.62 0.69 -11.03
C GLU A 13 -8.11 1.75 -12.04
N ARG A 14 -8.74 2.83 -11.55
CA ARG A 14 -9.13 3.96 -12.39
C ARG A 14 -7.94 4.64 -13.06
N LEU A 15 -6.86 4.88 -12.32
CA LEU A 15 -5.64 5.48 -12.87
C LEU A 15 -5.01 4.57 -13.92
N ALA A 16 -4.87 3.28 -13.63
CA ALA A 16 -4.35 2.30 -14.57
C ALA A 16 -5.19 2.26 -15.85
N ALA A 17 -6.52 2.22 -15.75
CA ALA A 17 -7.43 2.27 -16.90
C ALA A 17 -7.31 3.58 -17.68
N LYS A 18 -7.31 4.73 -17.01
CA LYS A 18 -7.18 6.06 -17.62
C LYS A 18 -5.90 6.20 -18.44
N HIS A 19 -4.80 5.63 -17.94
CA HIS A 19 -3.49 5.71 -18.56
C HIS A 19 -3.13 4.49 -19.43
N ASN A 20 -4.07 3.56 -19.63
CA ASN A 20 -3.87 2.31 -20.37
C ASN A 20 -2.65 1.52 -19.89
N VAL A 21 -2.42 1.49 -18.56
CA VAL A 21 -1.32 0.75 -17.96
C VAL A 21 -1.57 -0.75 -18.12
N PRO A 22 -0.69 -1.49 -18.81
CA PRO A 22 -0.88 -2.92 -18.99
C PRO A 22 -0.63 -3.66 -17.68
N HIS A 23 -1.51 -4.58 -17.33
CA HIS A 23 -1.26 -5.52 -16.25
C HIS A 23 -0.15 -6.50 -16.65
N THR A 24 0.70 -6.83 -15.69
CA THR A 24 1.69 -7.89 -15.89
C THR A 24 1.01 -9.25 -16.03
N VAL A 25 1.55 -10.13 -16.86
CA VAL A 25 1.06 -11.52 -17.01
C VAL A 25 1.14 -12.30 -15.68
N PHE A 26 1.94 -11.82 -14.73
CA PHE A 26 2.10 -12.42 -13.41
C PHE A 26 1.06 -11.94 -12.38
N SER A 27 0.19 -10.98 -12.72
CA SER A 27 -0.82 -10.45 -11.80
C SER A 27 -1.64 -11.54 -11.10
N PRO A 28 -2.13 -12.59 -11.78
CA PRO A 28 -2.87 -13.67 -11.12
C PRO A 28 -2.07 -14.41 -10.05
N ILE A 29 -0.76 -14.60 -10.26
CA ILE A 29 0.12 -15.29 -9.32
C ILE A 29 0.33 -14.41 -8.07
N PHE A 30 0.57 -13.11 -8.27
CA PHE A 30 0.76 -12.18 -7.17
C PHE A 30 -0.51 -11.99 -6.34
N SER A 31 -1.69 -11.96 -6.96
CA SER A 31 -2.96 -11.91 -6.23
C SER A 31 -3.16 -13.12 -5.31
N VAL A 32 -2.84 -14.32 -5.79
CA VAL A 32 -2.90 -15.54 -4.96
C VAL A 32 -1.88 -15.48 -3.82
N ALA A 33 -0.65 -15.05 -4.10
CA ALA A 33 0.40 -14.92 -3.10
C ALA A 33 0.03 -13.92 -1.99
N ALA A 34 -0.50 -12.75 -2.35
CA ALA A 34 -0.93 -11.73 -1.41
C ALA A 34 -2.07 -12.23 -0.50
N TYR A 35 -3.07 -12.90 -1.08
CA TYR A 35 -4.15 -13.51 -0.31
C TYR A 35 -3.65 -14.59 0.66
N ALA A 36 -2.76 -15.47 0.18
CA ALA A 36 -2.19 -16.53 0.99
C ALA A 36 -1.35 -15.97 2.15
N LEU A 37 -0.60 -14.90 1.93
CA LEU A 37 0.16 -14.19 2.97
C LEU A 37 -0.77 -13.65 4.06
N GLY A 38 -1.82 -12.91 3.69
CA GLY A 38 -2.78 -12.34 4.65
C GLY A 38 -3.54 -13.40 5.44
N VAL A 39 -4.03 -14.46 4.79
CA VAL A 39 -4.67 -15.58 5.50
C VAL A 39 -3.68 -16.32 6.38
N GLY A 40 -2.46 -16.57 5.89
CA GLY A 40 -1.42 -17.27 6.64
C GLY A 40 -1.04 -16.55 7.93
N THR A 41 -0.82 -15.24 7.89
CA THR A 41 -0.46 -14.45 9.07
C THR A 41 -1.63 -14.31 10.05
N ALA A 42 -2.87 -14.20 9.55
CA ALA A 42 -4.07 -14.24 10.38
C ALA A 42 -4.23 -15.56 11.16
N LEU A 43 -3.91 -16.70 10.53
CA LEU A 43 -3.93 -18.01 11.19
C LEU A 43 -2.86 -18.16 12.29
N LEU A 44 -1.74 -17.45 12.17
CA LEU A 44 -0.69 -17.39 13.19
C LEU A 44 -1.04 -16.48 14.37
N GLY A 45 -2.13 -15.70 14.26
CA GLY A 45 -2.68 -14.88 15.32
C GLY A 45 -2.61 -13.39 15.04
N LYS A 46 -3.26 -12.61 15.90
CA LYS A 46 -3.43 -11.17 15.74
C LYS A 46 -2.10 -10.44 15.57
N GLU A 47 -1.12 -10.71 16.43
CA GLU A 47 0.16 -10.01 16.40
C GLU A 47 0.91 -10.26 15.08
N SER A 48 0.85 -11.48 14.53
CA SER A 48 1.48 -11.81 13.24
C SER A 48 0.77 -11.15 12.05
N ALA A 49 -0.56 -11.08 12.09
CA ALA A 49 -1.32 -10.33 11.09
C ALA A 49 -0.95 -8.84 11.11
N MET A 50 -0.87 -8.23 12.30
CA MET A 50 -0.50 -6.81 12.41
C MET A 50 0.95 -6.56 12.02
N ALA A 51 1.89 -7.47 12.33
CA ALA A 51 3.27 -7.38 11.87
C ALA A 51 3.37 -7.35 10.34
N CYS A 52 2.57 -8.20 9.67
CA CYS A 52 2.46 -8.20 8.22
C CYS A 52 1.90 -6.89 7.68
N THR A 53 0.82 -6.37 8.29
CA THR A 53 0.26 -5.06 7.94
C THR A 53 1.31 -3.96 8.06
N VAL A 54 1.98 -3.83 9.21
CA VAL A 54 3.02 -2.82 9.44
C VAL A 54 4.10 -2.85 8.36
N ALA A 55 4.62 -4.04 8.04
CA ALA A 55 5.67 -4.18 7.03
C ALA A 55 5.19 -3.84 5.61
N VAL A 56 3.93 -4.17 5.28
CA VAL A 56 3.35 -3.86 3.96
C VAL A 56 3.05 -2.37 3.85
N GLU A 57 2.42 -1.75 4.85
CA GLU A 57 2.09 -0.32 4.80
C GLU A 57 3.35 0.56 4.77
N GLU A 58 4.40 0.17 5.49
CA GLU A 58 5.69 0.86 5.42
C GLU A 58 6.25 0.83 3.98
N LEU A 59 6.24 -0.34 3.33
CA LEU A 59 6.75 -0.49 1.98
C LEU A 59 5.91 0.30 0.96
N ILE A 60 4.58 0.27 1.07
CA ILE A 60 3.68 1.03 0.19
C ILE A 60 3.90 2.54 0.39
N GLY A 61 3.95 3.01 1.62
CA GLY A 61 4.22 4.41 1.94
C GLY A 61 5.59 4.89 1.43
N GLN A 62 6.62 4.04 1.51
CA GLN A 62 7.93 4.30 0.90
C GLN A 62 7.82 4.42 -0.62
N HIS A 63 7.10 3.51 -1.28
CA HIS A 63 6.93 3.53 -2.74
C HIS A 63 6.21 4.79 -3.22
N TYR A 64 5.12 5.21 -2.56
CA TYR A 64 4.47 6.48 -2.90
C TYR A 64 5.38 7.68 -2.68
N ASN A 65 6.20 7.69 -1.63
CA ASN A 65 7.19 8.75 -1.43
C ASN A 65 8.22 8.83 -2.56
N GLU A 66 8.68 7.69 -3.08
CA GLU A 66 9.58 7.64 -4.22
C GLU A 66 8.90 8.16 -5.50
N GLN A 67 7.69 7.68 -5.79
CA GLN A 67 6.90 8.17 -6.93
C GLN A 67 6.65 9.68 -6.87
N LEU A 68 6.34 10.22 -5.69
CA LEU A 68 6.16 11.66 -5.49
C LEU A 68 7.43 12.44 -5.83
N LYS A 69 8.61 11.94 -5.41
CA LYS A 69 9.90 12.57 -5.73
C LYS A 69 10.18 12.56 -7.24
N GLU A 70 9.91 11.44 -7.90
CA GLU A 70 10.09 11.30 -9.35
C GLU A 70 9.20 12.28 -10.11
N LEU A 71 7.91 12.35 -9.77
CA LEU A 71 6.95 13.25 -10.41
C LEU A 71 7.26 14.74 -10.17
N LEU A 72 7.74 15.09 -8.97
CA LEU A 72 8.18 16.44 -8.66
C LEU A 72 9.46 16.84 -9.43
N ALA A 73 10.34 15.89 -9.72
CA ALA A 73 11.56 16.14 -10.49
C ALA A 73 11.29 16.26 -11.99
N ASP A 74 10.24 15.62 -12.50
CA ASP A 74 9.85 15.63 -13.91
C ASP A 74 9.10 16.93 -14.30
N ASP A 75 7.83 17.06 -13.89
CA ASP A 75 7.01 18.26 -14.13
C ASP A 75 5.87 18.37 -13.10
N PRO A 76 6.07 19.12 -12.00
CA PRO A 76 5.07 19.26 -10.93
C PRO A 76 3.71 19.78 -11.38
N GLU A 77 3.65 20.69 -12.37
CA GLU A 77 2.39 21.30 -12.76
C GLU A 77 1.59 20.35 -13.64
N THR A 78 2.25 19.63 -14.55
CA THR A 78 1.62 18.57 -15.35
C THR A 78 1.09 17.43 -14.47
N HIS A 79 1.82 17.07 -13.40
CA HIS A 79 1.47 15.95 -12.52
C HIS A 79 0.66 16.33 -11.28
N LYS A 80 0.21 17.58 -11.16
CA LYS A 80 -0.41 18.15 -9.95
C LYS A 80 -1.52 17.30 -9.32
N GLU A 81 -2.45 16.78 -10.12
CA GLU A 81 -3.54 15.95 -9.61
C GLU A 81 -3.04 14.58 -9.13
N LEU A 82 -2.09 13.97 -9.84
CA LEU A 82 -1.50 12.69 -9.44
C LEU A 82 -0.67 12.86 -8.16
N LEU A 83 0.11 13.94 -8.06
CA LEU A 83 0.85 14.30 -6.85
C LEU A 83 -0.09 14.43 -5.65
N LYS A 84 -1.23 15.11 -5.81
CA LYS A 84 -2.24 15.26 -4.76
C LYS A 84 -2.82 13.91 -4.34
N THR A 85 -3.17 13.06 -5.31
CA THR A 85 -3.70 11.72 -5.03
C THR A 85 -2.68 10.85 -4.28
N LEU A 86 -1.45 10.74 -4.80
CA LEU A 86 -0.39 9.92 -4.17
C LEU A 86 0.02 10.44 -2.79
N THR A 87 0.02 11.76 -2.58
CA THR A 87 0.26 12.37 -1.26
C THR A 87 -0.78 11.90 -0.26
N ARG A 88 -2.07 11.95 -0.64
CA ARG A 88 -3.16 11.48 0.23
C ARG A 88 -3.03 9.99 0.54
N LEU A 89 -2.84 9.15 -0.48
CA LEU A 89 -2.72 7.70 -0.29
C LEU A 89 -1.56 7.37 0.66
N ARG A 90 -0.38 7.97 0.43
CA ARG A 90 0.77 7.83 1.33
C ARG A 90 0.45 8.21 2.78
N ASP A 91 -0.18 9.36 3.00
CA ASP A 91 -0.47 9.82 4.36
C ASP A 91 -1.47 8.88 5.06
N GLU A 92 -2.38 8.28 4.30
CA GLU A 92 -3.30 7.22 4.78
C GLU A 92 -2.54 5.92 5.11
N GLU A 93 -1.57 5.48 4.29
CA GLU A 93 -0.74 4.30 4.61
C GLU A 93 0.11 4.50 5.86
N LEU A 94 0.68 5.69 6.04
CA LEU A 94 1.44 6.01 7.25
C LEU A 94 0.55 5.94 8.50
N HIS A 95 -0.71 6.37 8.39
CA HIS A 95 -1.68 6.22 9.47
C HIS A 95 -2.07 4.74 9.72
N HIS A 96 -2.16 3.92 8.67
CA HIS A 96 -2.43 2.48 8.80
C HIS A 96 -1.23 1.75 9.43
N HIS A 97 0.00 2.10 9.05
CA HIS A 97 1.23 1.65 9.68
C HIS A 97 1.19 1.94 11.20
N ASP A 98 0.91 3.19 11.59
CA ASP A 98 0.88 3.59 13.00
C ASP A 98 -0.21 2.83 13.77
N THR A 99 -1.38 2.66 13.17
CA THR A 99 -2.46 1.80 13.71
C THR A 99 -1.97 0.36 13.90
N GLY A 100 -1.17 -0.14 12.96
CA GLY A 100 -0.54 -1.45 13.02
C GLY A 100 0.42 -1.63 14.19
N VAL A 101 1.26 -0.61 14.42
CA VAL A 101 2.20 -0.54 15.54
C VAL A 101 1.46 -0.48 16.88
N GLU A 102 0.42 0.36 17.00
CA GLU A 102 -0.41 0.48 18.21
C GLU A 102 -1.14 -0.82 18.57
N HIS A 103 -1.45 -1.65 17.59
CA HIS A 103 -2.09 -2.95 17.76
C HIS A 103 -1.09 -4.13 17.86
N ASP A 104 0.08 -3.87 18.44
CA ASP A 104 1.09 -4.87 18.79
C ASP A 104 1.83 -5.51 17.60
N GLY A 105 1.78 -4.91 16.41
CA GLY A 105 2.48 -5.43 15.22
C GLY A 105 3.99 -5.59 15.42
N LEU A 106 4.62 -4.77 16.27
CA LEU A 106 6.06 -4.86 16.55
C LEU A 106 6.42 -5.89 17.65
N LYS A 107 5.45 -6.46 18.37
CA LYS A 107 5.74 -7.45 19.43
C LYS A 107 6.30 -8.77 18.88
N VAL A 108 5.95 -9.11 17.64
CA VAL A 108 6.48 -10.30 16.94
C VAL A 108 7.92 -10.08 16.45
N SER A 109 8.36 -8.82 16.34
CA SER A 109 9.68 -8.43 15.82
C SER A 109 10.82 -8.53 16.84
N ALA A 110 10.66 -9.32 17.91
CA ALA A 110 11.70 -9.57 18.92
C ALA A 110 12.64 -10.75 18.55
N LEU A 111 12.95 -10.92 17.26
CA LEU A 111 13.98 -11.82 16.74
C LEU A 111 15.03 -11.03 15.95
#